data_AF-A0AAU2KK52-F1
#
_entry.id   AF-A0AAU2KK52-F1
#
_cell.length_a   1.000
_cell.length_b   1.000
_cell.length_c   1.000
_cell.angle_alpha   90.00
_cell.angle_beta   90.00
_cell.angle_gamma   90.00
#
_symmetry.space_group_name_H-M   'P 1'
#
loop_
_entity.id
_entity.type
_entity.pdbx_description
1 polymer ?
#
loop_
_entity_poly.entity_id
_entity_poly.type
_entity_poly.pdbx_seq_one_letter_code
_entity_poly.pdbx_strand_id
1 'polypeptide(L)'
;MSTWDIKPDGVREVLSKTAEAGGKFEEEFESYGDGLVGAATSAGTMVLGGTEIPKGGAFGPVAQALQEFQQRTENDLKFLPVRTGKSITGARLATEEYVKGDLQMAKNKQDEYSKAPTPEEMKGPKK
;
A
#
# COMPACT_ATOMS: atom_id res chain seq x y z
N MET A 1 26.75 1.32 25.24
CA MET A 1 26.92 1.64 23.81
C MET A 1 25.55 1.91 23.25
N SER A 2 25.33 3.05 22.61
CA SER A 2 24.03 3.28 21.98
C SER A 2 23.86 2.25 20.85
N THR A 3 22.69 1.65 20.70
CA THR A 3 22.38 0.64 19.66
C THR A 3 22.43 1.23 18.25
N TRP A 4 22.73 2.52 18.12
CA TRP A 4 22.80 3.28 16.90
C TRP A 4 24.27 3.39 16.45
N ASP A 5 24.67 2.47 15.57
CA ASP A 5 25.90 2.56 14.77
C ASP A 5 25.49 2.46 13.30
N ILE A 6 24.89 3.54 12.79
CA ILE A 6 24.37 3.58 11.42
C ILE A 6 25.35 4.34 10.52
N LYS A 7 25.46 3.88 9.27
CA LYS A 7 26.16 4.58 8.19
C LYS A 7 25.15 5.38 7.38
N PRO A 8 25.12 6.72 7.45
CA PRO A 8 24.11 7.53 6.76
C PRO A 8 24.02 7.27 5.25
N ASP A 9 25.16 7.07 4.59
CA ASP A 9 25.20 6.72 3.16
C ASP A 9 24.54 5.37 2.87
N GLY A 10 24.77 4.37 3.73
CA GLY A 10 24.12 3.06 3.63
C GLY A 10 22.61 3.15 3.83
N VAL A 11 22.15 4.00 4.77
CA VAL A 11 20.72 4.25 4.96
C VAL A 11 20.13 4.91 3.72
N ARG A 12 20.81 5.91 3.14
CA ARG A 12 20.37 6.58 1.93
C ARG A 12 20.21 5.61 0.75
N GLU A 13 21.14 4.68 0.59
CA GLU A 13 21.06 3.65 -0.45
C GLU A 13 19.83 2.75 -0.27
N VAL A 14 19.59 2.25 0.96
CA VAL A 14 18.42 1.43 1.28
C VAL A 14 17.11 2.19 1.05
N LEU A 15 17.06 3.47 1.45
CA LEU A 15 15.91 4.33 1.21
C LEU A 15 15.65 4.52 -0.27
N SER A 16 16.68 4.72 -1.08
CA SER A 16 16.55 4.85 -2.54
C SER A 16 15.96 3.58 -3.17
N LYS A 17 16.50 2.41 -2.82
CA LYS A 17 15.99 1.12 -3.33
C LYS A 17 14.54 0.86 -2.90
N THR A 18 14.21 1.24 -1.67
CA THR A 18 12.84 1.09 -1.14
C THR A 18 11.86 2.03 -1.85
N ALA A 19 12.28 3.27 -2.13
CA ALA A 19 11.47 4.21 -2.88
C ALA A 19 11.26 3.76 -4.34
N GLU A 20 12.29 3.19 -4.97
CA GLU A 20 12.18 2.61 -6.33
C GLU A 20 11.20 1.44 -6.36
N ALA A 21 11.31 0.50 -5.41
CA ALA A 21 10.38 -0.62 -5.31
C ALA A 21 8.95 -0.14 -5.00
N GLY A 22 8.80 0.80 -4.06
CA GLY A 22 7.50 1.37 -3.70
C GLY A 22 6.87 2.21 -4.81
N GLY A 23 7.67 2.77 -5.72
CA GLY A 23 7.18 3.49 -6.91
C GLY A 23 6.40 2.61 -7.88
N LYS A 24 6.51 1.28 -7.75
CA LYS A 24 5.80 0.30 -8.60
C LYS A 24 4.41 -0.06 -8.08
N PHE A 25 4.00 0.43 -6.91
CA PHE A 25 2.69 0.07 -6.34
C PHE A 25 1.52 0.43 -7.25
N GLU A 26 1.59 1.54 -7.98
CA GLU A 26 0.53 1.96 -8.91
C GLU A 26 0.32 0.92 -10.02
N GLU A 27 1.40 0.52 -10.70
CA GLU A 27 1.40 -0.52 -11.75
C GLU A 27 0.88 -1.88 -11.23
N GLU A 28 1.29 -2.26 -10.02
CA GLU A 28 0.84 -3.51 -9.39
C GLU A 28 -0.65 -3.45 -8.99
N PHE A 29 -1.17 -2.29 -8.60
CA PHE A 29 -2.60 -2.11 -8.30
C PHE A 29 -3.47 -2.09 -9.55
N GLU A 30 -2.97 -1.52 -10.65
CA GLU A 30 -3.60 -1.64 -11.96
C GLU A 30 -3.66 -3.10 -12.39
N SER A 31 -2.52 -3.81 -12.32
CA SER A 31 -2.43 -5.24 -12.65
C SER A 31 -3.36 -6.11 -11.79
N TYR A 32 -3.48 -5.79 -10.50
CA TYR A 32 -4.43 -6.41 -9.60
C TYR A 32 -5.88 -6.22 -10.06
N GLY A 33 -6.26 -4.98 -10.40
CA GLY A 33 -7.59 -4.64 -10.90
C GLY A 33 -7.90 -5.34 -12.23
N ASP A 34 -6.97 -5.30 -13.18
CA ASP A 34 -7.09 -5.96 -14.47
C ASP A 34 -7.23 -7.47 -14.34
N GLY A 35 -6.45 -8.08 -13.43
CA GLY A 35 -6.55 -9.50 -13.13
C GLY A 35 -7.93 -9.90 -12.61
N LEU A 36 -8.51 -9.11 -11.69
CA LEU A 36 -9.86 -9.34 -11.18
C LEU A 36 -10.92 -9.20 -12.27
N VAL A 37 -10.85 -8.15 -13.09
CA VAL A 37 -11.80 -7.92 -14.20
C VAL A 37 -11.68 -9.04 -15.25
N GLY A 38 -10.46 -9.43 -15.59
CA GLY A 38 -10.18 -10.53 -16.53
C GLY A 38 -10.72 -11.87 -16.02
N ALA A 39 -10.51 -12.18 -14.74
CA ALA A 39 -11.05 -13.37 -14.11
C ALA A 39 -12.59 -13.35 -14.06
N ALA A 40 -13.19 -12.22 -13.67
CA ALA A 40 -14.64 -12.04 -13.63
C ALA A 40 -15.29 -12.23 -15.02
N THR A 41 -14.63 -11.72 -16.06
CA THR A 41 -15.09 -11.86 -17.46
C THR A 41 -14.98 -13.31 -17.94
N SER A 42 -13.91 -14.01 -17.55
CA SER A 42 -13.64 -15.39 -17.99
C SER A 42 -14.47 -16.45 -17.26
N ALA A 43 -14.94 -16.15 -16.04
CA ALA A 43 -15.69 -17.09 -15.21
C ALA A 43 -17.13 -17.37 -15.69
N GLY A 44 -17.55 -16.73 -16.77
CA GLY A 44 -18.88 -16.91 -17.38
C GLY A 44 -19.97 -16.08 -16.73
N THR A 45 -21.11 -16.04 -17.41
CA THR A 45 -22.26 -15.21 -17.04
C THR A 45 -23.40 -16.09 -16.54
N MET A 46 -24.21 -15.59 -15.60
CA MET A 46 -25.43 -16.26 -15.16
C MET A 46 -26.60 -15.30 -15.34
N VAL A 47 -27.60 -15.72 -16.12
CA VAL A 47 -28.89 -15.02 -16.26
C VAL A 47 -29.97 -15.93 -15.69
N LEU A 48 -30.76 -15.44 -14.75
CA LEU A 48 -31.93 -16.17 -14.25
C LEU A 48 -32.99 -16.22 -15.35
N GLY A 49 -33.44 -17.43 -15.72
CA GLY A 49 -34.45 -17.63 -16.76
C GLY A 49 -35.70 -16.80 -16.48
N GLY A 50 -36.15 -16.03 -17.48
CA GLY A 50 -37.32 -15.15 -17.38
C GLY A 50 -37.02 -13.71 -16.96
N THR A 51 -35.75 -13.34 -16.73
CA THR A 51 -35.32 -11.96 -16.50
C THR A 51 -34.62 -11.37 -17.72
N GLU A 52 -34.89 -10.10 -18.01
CA GLU A 52 -34.14 -9.39 -19.06
C GLU A 52 -32.66 -9.27 -18.67
N ILE A 53 -31.77 -9.50 -19.63
CA ILE A 53 -30.34 -9.30 -19.44
C ILE A 53 -30.13 -7.81 -19.13
N PRO A 54 -29.44 -7.45 -18.02
CA PRO A 54 -29.16 -6.06 -17.70
C PRO A 54 -28.42 -5.38 -18.86
N LYS A 55 -28.67 -4.08 -19.09
CA LYS A 55 -27.99 -3.29 -20.13
C LYS A 55 -26.45 -3.27 -20.02
N GLY A 56 -25.89 -3.72 -18.88
CA GLY A 56 -24.45 -3.88 -18.65
C GLY A 56 -23.93 -5.31 -18.81
N GLY A 57 -24.74 -6.24 -19.32
CA GLY A 57 -24.42 -7.67 -19.34
C GLY A 57 -24.81 -8.38 -18.04
N ALA A 58 -24.74 -9.70 -18.06
CA ALA A 58 -24.98 -10.52 -16.88
C ALA A 58 -23.64 -10.98 -16.30
N PHE A 59 -23.48 -10.89 -14.99
CA PHE A 59 -22.29 -11.35 -14.29
C PHE A 59 -22.62 -12.60 -13.49
N GLY A 60 -21.76 -13.62 -13.58
CA GLY A 60 -21.91 -14.83 -12.79
C GLY A 60 -21.59 -14.62 -11.31
N PRO A 61 -21.89 -15.60 -10.45
CA PRO A 61 -21.59 -15.54 -9.01
C PRO A 61 -20.09 -15.36 -8.71
N VAL A 62 -19.20 -15.83 -9.58
CA VAL A 62 -17.75 -15.64 -9.44
C VAL A 62 -17.37 -14.16 -9.57
N ALA A 63 -17.96 -13.44 -10.54
CA ALA A 63 -17.70 -12.00 -10.69
C ALA A 63 -18.17 -11.20 -9.47
N GLN A 64 -19.31 -11.58 -8.86
CA GLN A 64 -19.77 -10.98 -7.61
C GLN A 64 -18.80 -11.26 -6.45
N ALA A 65 -18.32 -12.50 -6.30
CA ALA A 65 -17.34 -12.84 -5.28
C ALA A 65 -16.01 -12.08 -5.45
N LEU A 66 -15.56 -11.86 -6.69
CA LEU A 66 -14.36 -11.06 -6.98
C LEU A 66 -14.57 -9.58 -6.66
N GLN A 67 -15.77 -9.04 -6.89
CA GLN A 67 -16.11 -7.68 -6.47
C GLN A 67 -16.09 -7.54 -4.94
N GLU A 68 -16.66 -8.48 -4.20
CA GLU A 68 -16.58 -8.48 -2.74
C GLU A 68 -15.15 -8.63 -2.23
N PHE A 69 -14.36 -9.49 -2.88
CA PHE A 69 -12.94 -9.66 -2.58
C PHE A 69 -12.19 -8.32 -2.76
N GLN A 70 -12.40 -7.64 -3.90
CA GLN A 70 -11.82 -6.34 -4.16
C GLN A 70 -12.16 -5.31 -3.09
N GLN A 71 -13.43 -5.23 -2.68
CA GLN A 71 -13.89 -4.29 -1.65
C GLN A 71 -13.24 -4.60 -0.28
N ARG A 72 -13.05 -5.88 0.04
CA ARG A 72 -12.44 -6.29 1.31
C ARG A 72 -10.93 -6.02 1.36
N THR A 73 -10.24 -6.16 0.23
CA THR A 73 -8.77 -5.97 0.17
C THR A 73 -8.36 -4.54 -0.18
N GLU A 74 -9.29 -3.67 -0.56
CA GLU A 74 -9.00 -2.28 -0.95
C GLU A 74 -8.15 -1.53 0.09
N ASN A 75 -8.51 -1.66 1.37
CA ASN A 75 -7.77 -1.03 2.45
C ASN A 75 -6.39 -1.66 2.67
N ASP A 76 -6.27 -2.98 2.47
CA ASP A 76 -4.99 -3.69 2.59
C ASP A 76 -4.03 -3.23 1.48
N LEU A 77 -4.53 -3.06 0.26
CA LEU A 77 -3.75 -2.52 -0.85
C LEU A 77 -3.32 -1.08 -0.59
N LYS A 78 -4.26 -0.21 -0.19
CA LYS A 78 -3.95 1.19 0.17
C LYS A 78 -2.96 1.30 1.32
N PHE A 79 -2.93 0.33 2.22
CA PHE A 79 -2.02 0.34 3.38
C PHE A 79 -0.56 0.25 2.95
N LEU A 80 -0.24 -0.52 1.91
CA LEU A 80 1.13 -0.78 1.46
C LEU A 80 1.93 0.50 1.12
N PRO A 81 1.47 1.39 0.22
CA PRO A 81 2.20 2.61 -0.13
C PRO A 81 2.26 3.59 1.04
N VAL A 82 1.17 3.71 1.83
CA VAL A 82 1.12 4.63 2.98
C VAL A 82 2.13 4.19 4.04
N ARG A 83 2.14 2.89 4.38
CA ARG A 83 3.10 2.30 5.32
C ARG A 83 4.54 2.43 4.82
N THR A 84 4.76 2.23 3.53
CA THR A 84 6.09 2.35 2.91
C THR A 84 6.59 3.79 3.00
N GLY A 85 5.79 4.77 2.59
CA GLY A 85 6.13 6.19 2.69
C GLY A 85 6.39 6.65 4.13
N LYS A 86 5.58 6.17 5.08
CA LYS A 86 5.78 6.43 6.51
C LYS A 86 7.12 5.86 7.00
N SER A 87 7.46 4.63 6.60
CA SER A 87 8.72 3.97 6.99
C SER A 87 9.95 4.69 6.41
N ILE A 88 9.90 5.08 5.12
CA ILE A 88 10.95 5.87 4.46
C ILE A 88 11.15 7.21 5.20
N THR A 89 10.05 7.90 5.51
CA THR A 89 10.09 9.18 6.23
C THR A 89 10.71 9.03 7.61
N GLY A 90 10.30 8.00 8.36
CA GLY A 90 10.83 7.70 9.69
C GLY A 90 12.33 7.44 9.69
N ALA A 91 12.80 6.58 8.78
CA ALA A 91 14.22 6.27 8.66
C ALA A 91 15.06 7.48 8.22
N ARG A 92 14.54 8.33 7.32
CA ARG A 92 15.19 9.60 6.95
C ARG A 92 15.32 10.53 8.16
N LEU A 93 14.20 10.83 8.84
CA LEU A 93 14.18 11.75 9.98
C LEU A 93 15.04 11.23 11.14
N ALA A 94 15.00 9.93 11.42
CA ALA A 94 15.82 9.35 12.46
C ALA A 94 17.32 9.44 12.14
N THR A 95 17.71 9.28 10.87
CA THR A 95 19.10 9.47 10.42
C THR A 95 19.53 10.93 10.52
N GLU A 96 18.64 11.88 10.21
CA GLU A 96 18.93 13.31 10.39
C GLU A 96 19.22 13.66 11.86
N GLU A 97 18.44 13.14 12.81
CA GLU A 97 18.67 13.35 14.24
C GLU A 97 19.93 12.63 14.73
N TYR A 98 20.22 11.42 14.22
CA TYR A 98 21.46 10.71 14.49
C TYR A 98 22.69 11.52 14.07
N VAL A 99 22.67 12.12 12.86
CA VAL A 99 23.77 12.96 12.36
C VAL A 99 23.98 14.22 13.23
N LYS A 100 22.91 14.76 13.83
CA LYS A 100 22.99 15.87 14.80
C LYS A 100 23.52 15.43 16.18
N GLY A 101 23.68 14.12 16.41
CA GLY A 101 24.07 13.56 17.70
C GLY A 101 22.91 13.38 18.69
N ASP A 102 21.67 13.64 18.30
CA ASP A 102 20.49 13.47 19.15
C ASP A 102 19.90 12.06 18.99
N LEU A 103 20.53 11.11 19.69
CA LEU A 103 20.15 9.70 19.64
C LEU A 103 18.75 9.44 20.23
N GLN A 104 18.30 10.28 21.17
CA GLN A 104 16.98 10.14 21.75
C GLN A 104 15.91 10.55 20.74
N MET A 105 16.11 11.67 20.03
CA MET A 105 15.21 12.08 18.95
C MET A 105 15.25 11.12 17.77
N ALA A 106 16.42 10.58 17.42
CA ALA A 106 16.54 9.53 16.40
C ALA A 106 15.66 8.33 16.74
N LYS A 107 15.76 7.81 17.98
CA LYS A 107 14.91 6.73 18.47
C LYS A 107 13.44 7.10 18.47
N ASN A 108 13.09 8.28 18.97
CA ASN A 108 11.70 8.74 19.01
C ASN A 108 11.09 8.78 17.59
N LYS A 109 11.83 9.24 16.59
CA LYS A 109 11.39 9.25 15.19
C LYS A 109 11.25 7.85 14.61
N GLN A 110 12.19 6.95 14.88
CA GLN A 110 12.03 5.55 14.49
C GLN A 110 10.77 4.92 15.11
N ASP A 111 10.57 5.09 16.41
CA ASP A 111 9.44 4.51 17.15
C ASP A 111 8.10 5.13 16.73
N GLU A 112 8.07 6.42 16.42
CA GLU A 112 6.87 7.13 15.95
C GLU A 112 6.42 6.62 14.56
N TYR A 113 7.35 6.54 13.61
CA TYR A 113 7.03 6.20 12.22
C TYR A 113 6.97 4.69 11.96
N SER A 114 7.49 3.86 12.86
CA SER A 114 7.29 2.40 12.82
C SER A 114 5.88 1.97 13.24
N LYS A 115 5.03 2.88 13.73
CA LYS A 115 3.62 2.61 14.03
C LYS A 115 2.79 2.52 12.76
N ALA A 116 1.78 1.64 12.77
CA ALA A 116 0.87 1.49 11.64
C ALA A 116 0.28 2.85 11.21
N PRO A 117 0.01 3.04 9.91
CA PRO A 117 -0.82 4.13 9.44
C PRO A 117 -2.11 4.27 10.23
N THR A 118 -2.45 5.49 10.63
CA THR A 118 -3.74 5.81 11.25
C THR A 118 -4.85 5.86 10.20
N PRO A 119 -6.13 5.75 10.61
CA PRO A 119 -7.26 5.95 9.69
C PRO A 119 -7.22 7.29 8.93
N GLU A 120 -6.64 8.34 9.53
CA GLU A 120 -6.45 9.64 8.90
C GLU A 120 -5.36 9.60 7.83
N GLU A 121 -4.23 8.96 8.09
CA GLU A 121 -3.14 8.81 7.11
C GLU A 121 -3.58 7.96 5.90
N MET A 122 -4.50 7.02 6.10
CA MET A 122 -5.09 6.18 5.05
C MET A 122 -6.03 6.93 4.10
N LYS A 123 -6.49 8.14 4.44
CA LYS A 123 -7.36 8.95 3.57
C LYS A 123 -6.59 9.66 2.44
N GLY A 124 -5.26 9.59 2.46
CA GLY A 124 -4.40 10.32 1.53
C GLY A 124 -4.26 11.82 1.87
N PRO A 125 -3.44 12.56 1.12
CA PRO A 125 -3.26 13.99 1.34
C PRO A 125 -4.59 14.73 1.13
N LYS A 126 -4.93 15.64 2.06
CA LYS A 126 -6.02 16.59 1.85
C LYS A 126 -5.67 17.45 0.63
N LYS A 127 -6.48 17.36 -0.42
CA LYS A 127 -6.42 18.29 -1.56
C LYS A 127 -6.72 19.70 -1.12
#